data_AF-A0A2E7P949-F1
#
_entry.id   AF-A0A2E7P949-F1
#
_cell.length_a   1.000
_cell.length_b   1.000
_cell.length_c   1.000
_cell.angle_alpha   90.00
_cell.angle_beta   90.00
_cell.angle_gamma   90.00
#
_symmetry.space_group_name_H-M   'P 1'
#
loop_
_entity.id
_entity.type
_entity.pdbx_description
1 polymer ?
#
loop_
_entity_poly.entity_id
_entity_poly.type
_entity_poly.pdbx_seq_one_letter_code
_entity_poly.pdbx_strand_id
1 'polypeptide(L)'
;MAAAKDYASPMEDGGNNATSSPAAAAASGSSGLTLHLGVIDIPYAQRDEKRRVGKAKKGKSNKPIKRKVKPGTQTTGDVATWLENKYGVMGAFSEAKMDQITNALTDSIEGAIDNLLMGAPVSANPFASAESKIASMFKEFIQNAEIERMGIPGVPTEAAKKGVNHRLKKKRGERRPSFMDTHLYKNSAISWID
;
A
#
# COMPACT_ATOMS: atom_id res chain seq x y z
N MET A 1 8.14 -66.44 -6.43
CA MET A 1 6.96 -66.26 -5.57
C MET A 1 6.87 -64.76 -5.31
N ALA A 2 6.14 -64.03 -6.16
CA ALA A 2 4.70 -63.73 -6.04
C ALA A 2 4.43 -62.72 -4.91
N ALA A 3 3.66 -61.64 -5.04
CA ALA A 3 3.02 -60.99 -6.18
C ALA A 3 2.59 -59.58 -5.68
N ALA A 4 2.42 -58.65 -6.62
CA ALA A 4 1.97 -57.29 -6.43
C ALA A 4 0.54 -57.17 -5.89
N LYS A 5 0.27 -56.02 -5.25
CA LYS A 5 -1.01 -55.29 -5.25
C LYS A 5 -0.60 -53.81 -5.22
N ASP A 6 -0.48 -53.08 -6.33
CA ASP A 6 -1.50 -52.69 -7.31
C ASP A 6 -2.81 -52.22 -6.65
N TYR A 7 -2.87 -50.92 -6.38
CA TYR A 7 -4.11 -50.15 -6.45
C TYR A 7 -3.82 -48.85 -7.20
N ALA A 8 -4.28 -48.82 -8.45
CA ALA A 8 -4.29 -47.66 -9.31
C ALA A 8 -5.70 -47.02 -9.30
N SER A 9 -5.69 -45.68 -9.31
CA SER A 9 -6.66 -44.78 -9.97
C SER A 9 -8.03 -44.55 -9.29
N PRO A 10 -8.67 -43.37 -9.46
CA PRO A 10 -8.62 -42.53 -10.68
C PRO A 10 -8.37 -41.03 -10.50
N MET A 11 -7.98 -40.42 -11.62
CA MET A 11 -8.14 -39.00 -11.92
C MET A 11 -9.56 -38.52 -11.62
N GLU A 12 -9.69 -37.42 -10.89
CA GLU A 12 -10.79 -36.47 -11.07
C GLU A 12 -10.21 -35.17 -11.61
N ASP A 13 -10.54 -34.93 -12.87
CA ASP A 13 -10.53 -33.64 -13.53
C ASP A 13 -11.73 -32.84 -12.99
N GLY A 14 -11.49 -31.69 -12.41
CA GLY A 14 -12.52 -30.96 -11.65
C GLY A 14 -12.09 -29.53 -11.34
N GLY A 15 -11.95 -28.72 -12.39
CA GLY A 15 -11.80 -27.28 -12.24
C GLY A 15 -12.97 -26.67 -11.48
N ASN A 16 -12.70 -26.11 -10.29
CA ASN A 16 -13.59 -25.19 -9.61
C ASN A 16 -12.88 -23.84 -9.45
N ASN A 17 -13.20 -22.97 -10.38
CA ASN A 17 -13.02 -21.53 -10.33
C ASN A 17 -13.84 -20.97 -9.15
N ALA A 18 -13.22 -20.81 -7.99
CA ALA A 18 -13.77 -19.99 -6.91
C ALA A 18 -13.20 -18.58 -7.03
N THR A 19 -13.93 -17.77 -7.77
CA THR A 19 -13.87 -16.32 -7.82
C THR A 19 -13.55 -15.70 -6.47
N SER A 20 -12.42 -14.99 -6.41
CA SER A 20 -12.17 -13.91 -5.47
C SER A 20 -13.26 -12.85 -5.61
N SER A 21 -14.15 -12.75 -4.64
CA SER A 21 -14.93 -11.54 -4.34
C SER A 21 -15.39 -11.59 -2.87
N PRO A 22 -15.30 -10.47 -2.13
CA PRO A 22 -15.42 -10.45 -0.68
C PRO A 22 -16.90 -10.41 -0.30
N ALA A 23 -17.38 -11.45 0.37
CA ALA A 23 -18.68 -11.43 1.02
C ALA A 23 -18.58 -12.19 2.34
N ALA A 24 -18.84 -11.45 3.43
CA ALA A 24 -19.12 -11.96 4.76
C ALA A 24 -17.97 -12.66 5.52
N ALA A 25 -16.91 -11.90 5.84
CA ALA A 25 -16.26 -12.08 7.14
C ALA A 25 -17.02 -11.25 8.18
N ALA A 26 -18.22 -11.68 8.53
CA ALA A 26 -18.99 -11.12 9.63
C ALA A 26 -18.87 -12.03 10.84
N ALA A 27 -18.46 -11.42 11.96
CA ALA A 27 -18.68 -11.84 13.34
C ALA A 27 -17.96 -13.11 13.82
N SER A 28 -16.66 -12.97 14.12
CA SER A 28 -16.09 -13.58 15.31
C SER A 28 -15.60 -12.45 16.20
N GLY A 29 -16.33 -12.18 17.29
CA GLY A 29 -15.94 -11.18 18.28
C GLY A 29 -14.68 -11.63 19.02
N SER A 30 -13.51 -11.36 18.44
CA SER A 30 -12.32 -11.17 19.24
C SER A 30 -12.45 -9.81 19.89
N SER A 31 -12.55 -9.75 21.23
CA SER A 31 -12.36 -8.51 22.00
C SER A 31 -10.91 -7.98 21.93
N GLY A 32 -10.20 -8.31 20.84
CA GLY A 32 -8.82 -7.92 20.59
C GLY A 32 -8.80 -6.74 19.64
N LEU A 33 -7.90 -5.80 19.93
CA LEU A 33 -7.64 -4.64 19.08
C LEU A 33 -7.18 -5.12 17.70
N THR A 34 -7.85 -4.65 16.65
CA THR A 34 -7.51 -4.95 15.26
C THR A 34 -6.78 -3.76 14.64
N LEU A 35 -5.52 -3.95 14.25
CA LEU A 35 -4.79 -2.94 13.48
C LEU A 35 -5.15 -3.04 12.00
N HIS A 36 -5.72 -1.96 11.47
CA HIS A 36 -5.95 -1.81 10.05
C HIS A 36 -4.83 -0.98 9.42
N LEU A 37 -4.27 -1.50 8.33
CA LEU A 37 -3.33 -0.79 7.47
C LEU A 37 -4.01 -0.51 6.14
N GLY A 38 -3.97 0.74 5.69
CA GLY A 38 -4.68 1.14 4.49
C GLY A 38 -4.07 2.36 3.81
N VAL A 39 -4.77 2.82 2.78
CA VAL A 39 -4.36 3.97 1.99
C VAL A 39 -5.57 4.84 1.67
N ILE A 40 -5.42 6.16 1.83
CA ILE A 40 -6.42 7.12 1.39
C ILE A 40 -6.52 7.07 -0.12
N ASP A 41 -7.74 6.90 -0.62
CA ASP A 41 -7.92 6.73 -2.05
C ASP A 41 -7.80 8.06 -2.80
N ILE A 42 -6.63 8.24 -3.42
CA ILE A 42 -6.32 9.43 -4.21
C ILE A 42 -6.11 9.00 -5.66
N PRO A 43 -6.75 9.65 -6.64
CA PRO A 43 -6.51 9.35 -8.05
C PRO A 43 -5.06 9.60 -8.44
N TYR A 44 -4.40 8.62 -9.07
CA TYR A 44 -3.17 8.88 -9.81
C TYR A 44 -3.53 9.69 -11.06
N ALA A 45 -3.39 11.01 -10.97
CA ALA A 45 -3.48 11.85 -12.15
C ALA A 45 -2.37 11.45 -13.12
N GLN A 46 -2.74 10.72 -14.19
CA GLN A 46 -1.89 10.54 -15.36
C GLN A 46 -1.62 11.94 -15.91
N ARG A 47 -0.51 12.56 -15.50
CA ARG A 47 -0.02 13.77 -16.16
C ARG A 47 0.37 13.31 -17.56
N ASP A 48 -0.54 13.51 -18.50
CA ASP A 48 -0.30 13.34 -19.92
C ASP A 48 1.13 13.79 -20.23
N GLU A 49 1.95 12.84 -20.69
CA GLU A 49 3.29 13.13 -21.15
C GLU A 49 3.20 14.23 -22.20
N LYS A 50 3.76 15.40 -21.87
CA LYS A 50 4.03 16.55 -22.74
C LYS A 50 3.38 16.43 -24.13
N ARG A 51 2.13 16.86 -24.26
CA ARG A 51 1.74 17.45 -25.54
C ARG A 51 2.57 18.72 -25.67
N ARG A 52 3.63 18.66 -26.50
CA ARG A 52 4.31 19.85 -27.01
C ARG A 52 3.21 20.80 -27.45
N VAL A 53 3.08 21.95 -26.78
CA VAL A 53 2.21 23.02 -27.27
C VAL A 53 2.71 23.30 -28.67
N GLY A 54 1.93 22.93 -29.69
CA GLY A 54 2.25 23.29 -31.07
C GLY A 54 2.37 24.80 -31.07
N LYS A 55 3.58 25.33 -31.34
CA LYS A 55 3.77 26.77 -31.47
C LYS A 55 2.76 27.25 -32.50
N ALA A 56 1.91 28.21 -32.13
CA ALA A 56 0.96 28.79 -33.05
C ALA A 56 1.73 29.31 -34.29
N LYS A 57 1.37 28.84 -35.49
CA LYS A 57 1.78 29.53 -36.71
C LYS A 57 1.13 30.91 -36.67
N LYS A 58 1.95 31.95 -36.84
CA LYS A 58 1.55 33.36 -36.87
C LYS A 58 0.33 33.54 -37.78
N GLY A 59 -0.79 34.02 -37.22
CA GLY A 59 -1.98 34.42 -38.00
C GLY A 59 -3.24 33.55 -37.90
N LYS A 60 -3.33 32.53 -37.02
CA LYS A 60 -4.61 31.83 -36.77
C LYS A 60 -4.97 31.81 -35.29
N SER A 61 -6.24 32.09 -35.03
CA SER A 61 -6.86 32.25 -33.72
C SER A 61 -6.65 31.05 -32.81
N ASN A 62 -6.33 31.34 -31.54
CA ASN A 62 -6.00 30.38 -30.51
C ASN A 62 -7.30 29.67 -30.06
N LYS A 63 -7.66 28.54 -30.70
CA LYS A 63 -8.77 27.71 -30.18
C LYS A 63 -8.35 27.11 -28.82
N PRO A 64 -9.17 27.22 -27.77
CA PRO A 64 -8.84 26.65 -26.46
C PRO A 64 -8.72 25.13 -26.59
N ILE A 65 -7.54 24.60 -26.23
CA ILE A 65 -7.28 23.17 -26.22
C ILE A 65 -8.10 22.58 -25.07
N LYS A 66 -9.27 22.01 -25.39
CA LYS A 66 -10.06 21.24 -24.42
C LYS A 66 -9.24 20.03 -23.96
N ARG A 67 -8.89 20.00 -22.67
CA ARG A 67 -8.27 18.86 -22.00
C ARG A 67 -9.21 17.65 -22.12
N LYS A 68 -8.78 16.59 -22.81
CA LYS A 68 -9.44 15.29 -22.71
C LYS A 68 -8.84 14.55 -21.53
N VAL A 69 -9.51 14.59 -20.39
CA VAL A 69 -9.18 13.70 -19.26
C VAL A 69 -9.71 12.32 -19.62
N LYS A 70 -8.84 11.31 -19.71
CA LYS A 70 -9.29 9.91 -19.88
C LYS A 70 -9.77 9.38 -18.53
N PRO A 71 -10.95 8.73 -18.45
CA PRO A 71 -11.45 8.12 -17.22
C PRO A 71 -10.84 6.72 -17.09
N GLY A 72 -9.61 6.68 -16.62
CA GLY A 72 -8.89 5.43 -16.33
C GLY A 72 -7.97 5.63 -15.12
N THR A 73 -8.48 6.39 -14.16
CA THR A 73 -7.72 6.93 -13.04
C THR A 73 -7.45 5.81 -12.06
N GLN A 74 -6.37 5.05 -12.26
CA GLN A 74 -5.88 4.11 -11.23
C GLN A 74 -5.82 4.87 -9.91
N THR A 75 -6.51 4.35 -8.91
CA THR A 75 -6.59 5.01 -7.62
C THR A 75 -5.48 4.49 -6.71
N THR A 76 -5.29 5.09 -5.54
CA THR A 76 -4.24 4.61 -4.65
C THR A 76 -4.65 3.33 -3.92
N GLY A 77 -5.94 3.10 -3.72
CA GLY A 77 -6.48 1.82 -3.29
C GLY A 77 -6.20 0.70 -4.30
N ASP A 78 -6.39 0.96 -5.60
CA ASP A 78 -6.10 -0.04 -6.65
C ASP A 78 -4.62 -0.43 -6.67
N VAL A 79 -3.75 0.58 -6.59
CA VAL A 79 -2.29 0.36 -6.56
C VAL A 79 -1.87 -0.37 -5.28
N ALA A 80 -2.45 -0.02 -4.13
CA ALA A 80 -2.19 -0.70 -2.87
C ALA A 80 -2.56 -2.19 -2.93
N THR A 81 -3.75 -2.49 -3.44
CA THR A 81 -4.23 -3.87 -3.63
C THR A 81 -3.31 -4.66 -4.56
N TRP A 82 -2.90 -4.05 -5.67
CA TRP A 82 -1.96 -4.68 -6.61
C TRP A 82 -0.59 -4.94 -5.99
N LEU A 83 -0.07 -3.99 -5.21
CA LEU A 83 1.21 -4.11 -4.51
C LEU A 83 1.16 -5.18 -3.42
N GLU A 84 0.06 -5.28 -2.70
CA GLU A 84 -0.13 -6.31 -1.67
C GLU A 84 -0.18 -7.70 -2.28
N ASN A 85 -1.00 -7.89 -3.32
CA ASN A 85 -1.12 -9.20 -3.99
C ASN A 85 0.21 -9.68 -4.61
N LYS A 86 1.07 -8.75 -5.01
CA LYS A 86 2.31 -9.08 -5.71
C LYS A 86 3.53 -9.17 -4.79
N TYR A 87 3.60 -8.32 -3.77
CA TYR A 87 4.79 -8.16 -2.94
C TYR A 87 4.51 -8.23 -1.44
N GLY A 88 3.24 -8.31 -1.01
CA GLY A 88 2.87 -8.37 0.41
C GLY A 88 3.46 -7.21 1.22
N VAL A 89 3.41 -5.98 0.69
CA VAL A 89 4.16 -4.84 1.25
C VAL A 89 3.69 -4.49 2.67
N MET A 90 2.38 -4.47 2.90
CA MET A 90 1.79 -4.18 4.21
C MET A 90 1.91 -5.37 5.14
N GLY A 91 1.74 -6.60 4.64
CA GLY A 91 2.01 -7.81 5.43
C GLY A 91 3.45 -7.84 5.96
N ALA A 92 4.43 -7.68 5.07
CA ALA A 92 5.85 -7.66 5.44
C ALA A 92 6.20 -6.52 6.41
N PHE A 93 5.56 -5.35 6.26
CA PHE A 93 5.71 -4.26 7.20
C PHE A 93 5.20 -4.64 8.60
N SER A 94 3.99 -5.21 8.68
CA SER A 94 3.39 -5.60 9.96
C SER A 94 4.25 -6.62 10.68
N GLU A 95 4.77 -7.62 9.97
CA GLU A 95 5.66 -8.64 10.51
C GLU A 95 6.99 -8.05 10.99
N ALA A 96 7.60 -7.18 10.19
CA ALA A 96 8.89 -6.57 10.53
C ALA A 96 8.82 -5.55 11.68
N LYS A 97 7.65 -4.94 11.92
CA LYS A 97 7.48 -3.83 12.86
C LYS A 97 6.53 -4.15 14.01
N MET A 98 6.11 -5.40 14.16
CA MET A 98 5.10 -5.80 15.15
C MET A 98 5.46 -5.37 16.57
N ASP A 99 6.72 -5.54 16.98
CA ASP A 99 7.19 -5.13 18.30
C ASP A 99 7.10 -3.61 18.50
N GLN A 100 7.45 -2.83 17.47
CA GLN A 100 7.42 -1.37 17.53
C GLN A 100 5.98 -0.84 17.51
N ILE A 101 5.09 -1.50 16.77
CA ILE A 101 3.64 -1.23 16.76
C ILE A 101 3.07 -1.47 18.15
N THR A 102 3.39 -2.60 18.77
CA THR A 102 2.92 -2.95 20.12
C THR A 102 3.37 -1.93 21.14
N ASN A 103 4.64 -1.51 21.10
CA ASN A 103 5.13 -0.46 21.99
C ASN A 103 4.43 0.88 21.75
N ALA A 104 4.20 1.26 20.49
CA ALA A 104 3.48 2.49 20.17
C ALA A 104 2.03 2.47 20.69
N LEU A 105 1.36 1.31 20.65
CA LEU A 105 0.03 1.10 21.22
C LEU A 105 0.06 1.27 22.75
N THR A 106 0.99 0.59 23.41
CA THR A 106 1.16 0.69 24.87
C THR A 106 1.42 2.13 25.30
N ASP A 107 2.37 2.83 24.66
CA ASP A 107 2.67 4.25 24.93
C ASP A 107 1.41 5.13 24.83
N SER A 108 0.55 4.86 23.84
CA SER A 108 -0.66 5.64 23.58
C SER A 108 -1.73 5.39 24.65
N ILE A 109 -1.89 4.14 25.08
CA ILE A 109 -2.83 3.77 26.15
C ILE A 109 -2.35 4.35 27.48
N GLU A 110 -1.07 4.19 27.82
CA GLU A 110 -0.48 4.76 29.04
C GLU A 110 -0.70 6.26 29.10
N GLY A 111 -0.38 6.98 28.01
CA GLY A 111 -0.63 8.41 27.91
C GLY A 111 -2.12 8.78 28.02
N ALA A 112 -3.03 7.97 27.49
CA ALA A 112 -4.47 8.20 27.63
C ALA A 112 -4.95 8.01 29.08
N ILE A 113 -4.45 6.97 29.76
CA ILE A 113 -4.75 6.69 31.17
C ILE A 113 -4.19 7.80 32.08
N ASP A 114 -2.94 8.21 31.88
CA ASP A 114 -2.32 9.27 32.67
C ASP A 114 -3.07 10.59 32.53
N ASN A 115 -3.45 10.97 31.30
CA ASN A 115 -4.28 12.15 31.07
C ASN A 115 -5.62 12.06 31.81
N LEU A 116 -6.27 10.90 31.78
CA LEU A 116 -7.52 10.67 32.51
C LEU A 116 -7.32 10.80 34.03
N LEU A 117 -6.25 10.23 34.57
CA LEU A 117 -5.91 10.32 36.01
C LEU A 117 -5.58 11.75 36.44
N MET A 118 -5.02 12.56 35.54
CA MET A 118 -4.78 13.99 35.76
C MET A 118 -6.05 14.85 35.64
N GLY A 119 -7.22 14.24 35.38
CA GLY A 119 -8.50 14.93 35.24
C GLY A 119 -8.72 15.58 33.88
N ALA A 120 -7.91 15.24 32.87
CA ALA A 120 -8.15 15.67 31.50
C ALA A 120 -9.40 14.95 30.93
N PRO A 121 -10.12 15.58 30.00
CA PRO A 121 -11.25 14.94 29.35
C PRO A 121 -10.81 13.68 28.59
N VAL A 122 -11.65 12.63 28.63
CA VAL A 122 -11.45 11.39 27.88
C VAL A 122 -11.30 11.74 26.39
N SER A 123 -10.20 11.33 25.77
CA SER A 123 -9.99 11.55 24.34
C SER A 123 -10.95 10.69 23.53
N ALA A 124 -11.46 11.23 22.43
CA ALA A 124 -12.37 10.49 21.54
C ALA A 124 -11.71 9.27 20.88
N ASN A 125 -10.38 9.31 20.70
CA ASN A 125 -9.57 8.18 20.25
C ASN A 125 -8.29 8.09 21.12
N PRO A 126 -8.16 7.09 22.03
CA PRO A 126 -6.97 6.90 22.84
C PRO A 126 -5.76 6.40 22.04
N PHE A 127 -5.96 5.95 20.79
CA PHE A 127 -4.93 5.39 19.92
C PHE A 127 -4.38 6.36 18.87
N ALA A 128 -4.91 7.58 18.78
CA ALA A 128 -4.54 8.54 17.72
C ALA A 128 -3.01 8.80 17.62
N SER A 129 -2.31 8.75 18.77
CA SER A 129 -0.85 8.87 18.82
C SER A 129 -0.17 7.64 18.21
N ALA A 130 -0.60 6.43 18.61
CA ALA A 130 -0.12 5.16 18.04
C ALA A 130 -0.36 5.11 16.53
N GLU A 131 -1.58 5.43 16.07
CA GLU A 131 -1.95 5.44 14.64
C GLU A 131 -1.03 6.35 13.82
N SER A 132 -0.75 7.55 14.32
CA SER A 132 0.14 8.50 13.65
C SER A 132 1.59 8.00 13.61
N LYS A 133 2.05 7.35 14.68
CA LYS A 133 3.39 6.75 14.79
C LYS A 133 3.53 5.55 13.84
N ILE A 134 2.52 4.68 13.76
CA ILE A 134 2.49 3.52 12.86
C ILE A 134 2.52 3.97 11.39
N ALA A 135 1.70 4.95 11.01
CA ALA A 135 1.74 5.51 9.66
C ALA A 135 3.11 6.14 9.33
N SER A 136 3.81 6.70 10.31
CA SER A 136 5.17 7.23 10.13
C SER A 136 6.21 6.12 9.98
N MET A 137 6.12 5.06 10.78
CA MET A 137 6.97 3.87 10.66
C MET A 137 6.83 3.22 9.28
N PHE A 138 5.62 3.16 8.71
CA PHE A 138 5.42 2.64 7.35
C PHE A 138 6.12 3.51 6.29
N LYS A 139 6.09 4.83 6.45
CA LYS A 139 6.77 5.77 5.53
C LYS A 139 8.29 5.58 5.60
N GLU A 140 8.83 5.34 6.78
CA GLU A 140 10.25 5.06 7.01
C GLU A 140 10.65 3.70 6.43
N PHE A 141 9.84 2.66 6.64
CA PHE A 141 10.06 1.32 6.09
C PHE A 141 10.24 1.35 4.56
N ILE A 142 9.41 2.13 3.84
CA ILE A 142 9.56 2.36 2.40
C ILE A 142 10.81 3.20 2.08
N GLN A 143 11.08 4.25 2.86
CA GLN A 143 12.24 5.13 2.66
C GLN A 143 13.58 4.41 2.80
N ASN A 144 13.68 3.53 3.79
CA ASN A 144 14.89 2.79 4.13
C ASN A 144 15.10 1.56 3.24
N ALA A 145 14.18 1.28 2.31
CA ALA A 145 14.19 0.10 1.46
C ALA A 145 14.25 -1.20 2.29
N GLU A 146 13.61 -1.23 3.46
CA GLU A 146 13.67 -2.36 4.40
C GLU A 146 13.09 -3.63 3.77
N ILE A 147 12.03 -3.50 2.98
CA ILE A 147 11.44 -4.59 2.20
C ILE A 147 12.42 -5.24 1.21
N GLU A 148 13.42 -4.52 0.72
CA GLU A 148 14.45 -5.09 -0.17
C GLU A 148 15.43 -6.00 0.58
N ARG A 149 15.55 -5.83 1.90
CA ARG A 149 16.42 -6.64 2.76
C ARG A 149 15.72 -7.92 3.24
N MET A 150 14.40 -7.95 3.21
CA MET A 150 13.59 -9.11 3.61
C MET A 150 13.57 -10.24 2.57
N GLY A 151 14.17 -10.03 1.39
CA GLY A 151 14.30 -11.09 0.38
C GLY A 151 13.01 -11.42 -0.38
N ILE A 152 12.04 -10.51 -0.40
CA ILE A 152 10.76 -10.72 -1.11
C ILE A 152 10.99 -10.83 -2.63
N PRO A 153 10.42 -11.84 -3.30
CA PRO A 153 10.60 -12.03 -4.73
C PRO A 153 10.12 -10.81 -5.54
N GLY A 154 10.96 -10.34 -6.46
CA GLY A 154 10.65 -9.18 -7.33
C GLY A 154 10.89 -7.81 -6.70
N VAL A 155 11.42 -7.77 -5.47
CA VAL A 155 11.98 -6.58 -4.81
C VAL A 155 13.51 -6.77 -4.74
N PRO A 156 14.36 -5.83 -5.19
CA PRO A 156 14.07 -4.48 -5.67
C PRO A 156 13.39 -4.47 -7.04
N THR A 157 12.36 -3.64 -7.17
CA THR A 157 11.62 -3.48 -8.43
C THR A 157 12.53 -2.95 -9.54
N GLU A 158 12.24 -3.28 -10.81
CA GLU A 158 13.02 -2.73 -11.92
C GLU A 158 12.97 -1.20 -11.99
N ALA A 159 11.85 -0.61 -11.57
CA ALA A 159 11.68 0.84 -11.49
C ALA A 159 12.65 1.46 -10.46
N ALA A 160 12.83 0.80 -9.31
CA ALA A 160 13.83 1.19 -8.31
C ALA A 160 15.26 1.10 -8.84
N LYS A 161 15.61 -0.01 -9.51
CA LYS A 161 16.93 -0.20 -10.14
C LYS A 161 17.24 0.85 -11.20
N LYS A 162 16.24 1.25 -12.00
CA LYS A 162 16.35 2.28 -13.05
C LYS A 162 16.22 3.71 -12.51
N GLY A 163 16.03 3.89 -11.20
CA GLY A 163 15.89 5.18 -10.56
C GLY A 163 14.70 5.99 -11.08
N VAL A 164 13.58 5.31 -11.38
CA VAL A 164 12.43 5.97 -12.00
C VAL A 164 11.84 7.01 -11.05
N ASN A 165 11.63 8.20 -11.59
CA ASN A 165 11.02 9.30 -10.86
C ASN A 165 10.08 10.09 -11.76
N HIS A 166 8.79 9.83 -11.63
CA HIS A 166 7.76 10.54 -12.38
C HIS A 166 7.59 12.02 -11.98
N ARG A 167 8.16 12.48 -10.85
CA ARG A 167 8.10 13.89 -10.43
C ARG A 167 9.09 14.78 -11.17
N LEU A 168 10.23 14.24 -11.60
CA LEU A 168 11.31 15.01 -12.20
C LEU A 168 11.25 15.02 -13.74
N LYS A 169 11.84 16.05 -14.35
CA LYS A 169 11.94 16.15 -15.82
C LYS A 169 12.81 15.03 -16.40
N LYS A 170 13.87 14.65 -15.69
CA LYS A 170 14.65 13.44 -15.95
C LYS A 170 13.98 12.29 -15.20
N LYS A 171 13.41 11.34 -15.96
CA LYS A 171 12.59 10.25 -15.41
C LYS A 171 13.40 9.05 -14.90
N ARG A 172 14.72 9.05 -15.07
CA ARG A 172 15.64 7.98 -14.69
C ARG A 172 16.90 8.60 -14.08
N GLY A 173 17.54 7.88 -13.18
CA GLY A 173 18.72 8.35 -12.45
C GLY A 173 19.27 7.26 -11.54
N GLU A 174 19.89 7.69 -10.44
CA GLU A 174 20.44 6.82 -9.40
C GLU A 174 19.41 5.84 -8.85
N ARG A 175 19.85 4.67 -8.36
CA ARG A 175 18.97 3.70 -7.71
C ARG A 175 18.18 4.36 -6.57
N ARG A 176 16.89 4.05 -6.48
CA ARG A 176 16.00 4.54 -5.42
C ARG A 176 15.34 3.37 -4.70
N PRO A 177 14.84 3.55 -3.47
CA PRO A 177 14.02 2.54 -2.80
C PRO A 177 12.83 2.11 -3.67
N SER A 178 12.40 0.86 -3.52
CA SER A 178 11.18 0.36 -4.14
C SER A 178 9.93 1.13 -3.67
N PHE A 179 8.91 1.20 -4.53
CA PHE A 179 7.61 1.85 -4.25
C PHE A 179 7.65 3.39 -4.05
N MET A 180 8.74 4.04 -4.45
CA MET A 180 9.06 5.46 -4.18
C MET A 180 8.93 6.40 -5.40
N ASP A 181 8.13 6.00 -6.39
CA ASP A 181 8.09 6.67 -7.70
C ASP A 181 7.44 8.07 -7.61
N THR A 182 6.16 8.13 -7.21
CA THR A 182 5.40 9.38 -7.08
C THR A 182 5.32 9.89 -5.63
N HIS A 183 5.73 9.08 -4.66
CA HIS A 183 5.47 9.25 -3.21
C HIS A 183 3.98 9.22 -2.82
N LEU A 184 3.05 9.07 -3.79
CA LEU A 184 1.62 9.13 -3.52
C LEU A 184 1.19 7.99 -2.60
N TYR A 185 1.54 6.75 -2.94
CA TYR A 185 1.31 5.56 -2.13
C TYR A 185 1.81 5.71 -0.68
N LYS A 186 3.08 6.13 -0.52
CA LYS A 186 3.69 6.37 0.79
C LYS A 186 2.93 7.44 1.61
N ASN A 187 2.57 8.54 0.97
CA ASN A 187 1.99 9.69 1.66
C ASN A 187 0.51 9.51 2.02
N SER A 188 -0.19 8.63 1.31
CA SER A 188 -1.59 8.32 1.54
C SER A 188 -1.79 7.14 2.51
N ALA A 189 -0.71 6.48 2.92
CA ALA A 189 -0.77 5.41 3.91
C ALA A 189 -1.35 5.92 5.24
N ILE A 190 -2.32 5.18 5.75
CA ILE A 190 -3.03 5.43 7.01
C ILE A 190 -3.12 4.12 7.79
N SER A 191 -3.23 4.26 9.11
CA SER A 191 -3.48 3.15 10.02
C SER A 191 -4.50 3.58 11.04
N TRP A 192 -5.42 2.69 11.39
CA TRP A 192 -6.42 2.90 12.43
C TRP A 192 -6.64 1.61 13.21
N ILE A 193 -7.12 1.73 14.44
CA ILE A 193 -7.39 0.58 15.32
C ILE A 193 -8.89 0.55 15.64
N ASP A 194 -9.46 -0.65 15.64
CA ASP A 194 -10.85 -0.94 16.02
C ASP A 194 -10.89 -2.04 17.10
#